data_AF-A0A6J0KLY9-F1
#
_entry.id   AF-A0A6J0KLY9-F1
#
_cell.length_a   1.000
_cell.length_b   1.000
_cell.length_c   1.000
_cell.angle_alpha   90.00
_cell.angle_beta   90.00
_cell.angle_gamma   90.00
#
_symmetry.space_group_name_H-M   'P 1'
#
loop_
_entity.id
_entity.type
_entity.pdbx_description
1 polymer ?
#
loop_
_entity_poly.entity_id
_entity_poly.type
_entity_poly.pdbx_seq_one_letter_code
_entity_poly.pdbx_strand_id
1 'polypeptide(L)'
;MFPPVALASCSSFSSRNWSYDVFPSFRGEDVRKKFLSHFHKELERNSLIAFKDNEIERSQSIAPKLEQAIRESRVAVVVFSKNYASSSWCLNELLEILKCKKHGQTVIRIFYDLDPSDLRNPSGDFKETFEKTCKNKEEKVINEWKKALTEAANILGFHLKNWDNEAKMAEEISRDILHKLSLTPKNFEEYVGIKYHIEEMSSLLQLDSEEVRMCGICGTSGVGKTIIARALFNNLSSKFQSSVYLDRAFFSKCGEGYDRPTFNDYNMKLHLQRKFLSEIMEKRNMMMIGPIEERLKHQKVLIFIDDVDDPHALNAVAGQTRWFGSGSRIIVVTNDRRLLEAHGIDFRYEVDPPSPEDALKIFCQAAFKQNSPPDGLEEFASEVVQLAGRYPLGLNALGISLRGLSKEDCLKKLPSFRTTLDGGIEKTLKVSYDGLDSEDDKELFHYIASLFDHVGDEDIEDLFEDCELNMLLEFRRRPDGGFETSFSCDENILKVSCDKKKLKVSCDENTLEVNYDGFYSEGDEEVVFDSVTSLFDDVKEDIEDFLEDTASVVCDFWDIFTGIS
;
A
#
# COMPACT_ATOMS: atom_id res chain seq x y z
N MET A 1 -45.49 0.66 -34.02
CA MET A 1 -44.49 1.66 -34.42
C MET A 1 -44.25 2.52 -33.19
N PHE A 2 -43.31 2.09 -32.34
CA PHE A 2 -42.93 2.76 -31.09
C PHE A 2 -41.66 3.57 -31.33
N PRO A 3 -41.49 4.74 -30.70
CA PRO A 3 -40.39 5.65 -31.00
C PRO A 3 -39.05 5.09 -30.48
N PRO A 4 -37.91 5.44 -31.12
CA PRO A 4 -36.60 5.03 -30.69
C PRO A 4 -36.23 5.68 -29.35
N VAL A 5 -35.82 4.84 -28.40
CA VAL A 5 -35.26 5.24 -27.11
C VAL A 5 -33.95 6.00 -27.37
N ALA A 6 -33.90 7.25 -26.94
CA ALA A 6 -32.68 8.04 -26.97
C ALA A 6 -31.66 7.43 -26.00
N LEU A 7 -30.57 6.90 -26.54
CA LEU A 7 -29.37 6.58 -25.76
C LEU A 7 -28.88 7.87 -25.09
N ALA A 8 -28.96 7.90 -23.76
CA ALA A 8 -28.29 8.91 -22.96
C ALA A 8 -26.80 8.86 -23.31
N SER A 9 -26.28 9.92 -23.92
CA SER A 9 -24.85 10.06 -24.15
C SER A 9 -24.16 10.15 -22.79
N CYS A 10 -23.46 9.11 -22.39
CA CYS A 10 -22.46 9.20 -21.33
C CYS A 10 -21.55 10.38 -21.69
N SER A 11 -21.62 11.45 -20.90
CA SER A 11 -20.66 12.54 -20.96
C SER A 11 -19.30 11.95 -20.65
N SER A 12 -18.53 11.62 -21.69
CA SER A 12 -17.11 11.37 -21.57
C SER A 12 -16.52 12.61 -20.92
N PHE A 13 -16.00 12.45 -19.70
CA PHE A 13 -15.07 13.42 -19.14
C PHE A 13 -13.94 13.51 -20.16
N SER A 14 -13.91 14.58 -20.96
CA SER A 14 -12.76 14.85 -21.80
C SER A 14 -11.56 14.87 -20.86
N SER A 15 -10.57 14.02 -21.14
CA SER A 15 -9.29 14.07 -20.47
C SER A 15 -8.73 15.47 -20.70
N ARG A 16 -8.92 16.36 -19.74
CA ARG A 16 -8.34 17.69 -19.80
C ARG A 16 -6.84 17.49 -19.67
N ASN A 17 -6.12 17.78 -20.75
CA ASN A 17 -4.67 17.84 -20.71
C ASN A 17 -4.31 19.08 -19.89
N TRP A 18 -4.12 18.87 -18.58
CA TRP A 18 -3.66 19.91 -17.69
C TRP A 18 -2.15 20.08 -17.87
N SER A 19 -1.72 21.28 -18.24
CA SER A 19 -0.30 21.63 -18.37
C SER A 19 0.31 22.06 -17.04
N TYR A 20 -0.54 22.50 -16.09
CA TYR A 20 -0.13 22.99 -14.79
C TYR A 20 -1.03 22.44 -13.68
N ASP A 21 -0.45 22.21 -12.50
CA ASP A 21 -1.19 21.92 -11.29
C ASP A 21 -1.81 23.19 -10.70
N VAL A 22 -1.07 24.31 -10.74
CA VAL A 22 -1.46 25.56 -10.08
C VAL A 22 -1.26 26.79 -10.97
N PHE A 23 -2.31 27.62 -11.08
CA PHE A 23 -2.24 28.98 -11.61
C PHE A 23 -2.35 30.02 -10.49
N PRO A 24 -1.29 30.79 -10.17
CA PRO A 24 -1.40 31.90 -9.23
C PRO A 24 -1.85 33.20 -9.94
N SER A 25 -2.97 33.78 -9.50
CA SER A 25 -3.40 35.14 -9.89
C SER A 25 -3.17 36.12 -8.74
N PHE A 26 -2.39 37.18 -8.99
CA PHE A 26 -1.92 38.08 -7.93
C PHE A 26 -1.49 39.44 -8.49
N ARG A 27 -1.36 40.43 -7.59
CA ARG A 27 -0.69 41.69 -7.90
C ARG A 27 0.80 41.58 -7.62
N GLY A 28 1.62 41.60 -8.68
CA GLY A 28 3.07 41.39 -8.58
C GLY A 28 3.80 42.33 -7.62
N GLU A 29 3.45 43.61 -7.61
CA GLU A 29 4.06 44.61 -6.71
C GLU A 29 3.83 44.31 -5.23
N ASP A 30 2.71 43.68 -4.88
CA ASP A 30 2.31 43.50 -3.49
C ASP A 30 2.90 42.23 -2.89
N VAL A 31 2.88 41.12 -3.64
CA VAL A 31 3.12 39.77 -3.08
C VAL A 31 4.27 38.98 -3.71
N ARG A 32 4.82 39.41 -4.87
CA ARG A 32 5.78 38.59 -5.64
C ARG A 32 7.04 38.23 -4.84
N LYS A 33 7.60 39.18 -4.10
CA LYS A 33 8.82 38.99 -3.27
C LYS A 33 8.51 38.56 -1.82
N LYS A 34 7.23 38.37 -1.49
CA LYS A 34 6.74 38.05 -0.15
C LYS A 34 6.10 36.66 -0.20
N PHE A 35 4.81 36.56 0.14
CA PHE A 35 4.01 35.33 0.11
C PHE A 35 4.25 34.47 -1.13
N LEU A 36 4.22 35.05 -2.34
CA LEU A 36 4.31 34.25 -3.56
C LEU A 36 5.68 33.55 -3.71
N SER A 37 6.76 34.17 -3.21
CA SER A 37 8.09 33.56 -3.23
C SER A 37 8.18 32.33 -2.32
N HIS A 38 7.55 32.40 -1.14
CA HIS A 38 7.39 31.25 -0.25
C HIS A 38 6.50 30.19 -0.89
N PHE A 39 5.36 30.60 -1.45
CA PHE A 39 4.40 29.71 -2.08
C PHE A 39 4.99 28.92 -3.24
N HIS A 40 5.72 29.55 -4.17
CA HIS A 40 6.41 28.81 -5.24
C HIS A 40 7.42 27.80 -4.70
N LYS A 41 8.16 28.16 -3.64
CA LYS A 41 9.11 27.23 -3.01
C LYS A 41 8.41 26.01 -2.41
N GLU A 42 7.27 26.19 -1.77
CA GLU A 42 6.48 25.07 -1.23
C GLU A 42 5.79 24.24 -2.33
N LEU A 43 5.39 24.85 -3.45
CA LEU A 43 4.89 24.10 -4.61
C LEU A 43 6.00 23.24 -5.23
N GLU A 44 7.21 23.80 -5.40
CA GLU A 44 8.36 23.06 -5.90
C GLU A 44 8.77 21.91 -4.98
N ARG A 45 8.72 22.11 -3.65
CA ARG A 45 8.95 21.04 -2.66
C ARG A 45 7.96 19.90 -2.82
N ASN A 46 6.69 20.22 -3.01
CA ASN A 46 5.62 19.24 -3.18
C ASN A 46 5.50 18.71 -4.63
N SER A 47 6.50 18.97 -5.50
CA SER A 47 6.49 18.55 -6.91
C SER A 47 5.25 19.01 -7.70
N LEU A 48 4.67 20.14 -7.33
CA LEU A 48 3.52 20.75 -8.01
C LEU A 48 3.97 21.70 -9.10
N ILE A 49 3.48 21.49 -10.32
CA ILE A 49 3.83 22.29 -11.49
C ILE A 49 3.02 23.58 -11.47
N ALA A 50 3.64 24.70 -11.09
CA ALA A 50 3.01 26.01 -11.06
C ALA A 50 3.31 26.81 -12.33
N PHE A 51 2.31 27.51 -12.87
CA PHE A 51 2.55 28.51 -13.91
C PHE A 51 3.35 29.70 -13.35
N LYS A 52 4.42 30.08 -14.05
CA LYS A 52 5.28 31.22 -13.70
C LYS A 52 5.20 32.28 -14.81
N ASP A 53 4.63 33.42 -14.48
CA ASP A 53 4.44 34.55 -15.41
C ASP A 53 5.76 35.08 -16.01
N ASN A 54 6.88 34.94 -15.28
CA ASN A 54 8.20 35.37 -15.74
C ASN A 54 8.85 34.43 -16.78
N GLU A 55 8.26 33.26 -17.03
CA GLU A 55 8.75 32.25 -18.00
C GLU A 55 8.04 32.37 -19.37
N ILE A 56 7.18 33.39 -19.54
CA ILE A 56 6.57 33.70 -20.84
C ILE A 56 7.67 34.16 -21.82
N GLU A 57 7.83 33.42 -22.93
CA GLU A 57 8.74 33.78 -24.03
C GLU A 57 8.56 35.23 -24.51
N ARG A 58 9.69 35.94 -24.62
CA ARG A 58 9.76 37.35 -25.06
C ARG A 58 9.48 37.50 -26.56
N SER A 59 8.23 37.30 -26.97
CA SER A 59 7.72 37.54 -28.33
C SER A 59 6.22 37.24 -28.48
N GLN A 60 5.61 36.55 -27.51
CA GLN A 60 4.20 36.15 -27.55
C GLN A 60 3.29 37.19 -26.90
N SER A 61 2.04 37.28 -27.39
CA SER A 61 1.01 38.10 -26.73
C SER A 61 0.68 37.50 -25.36
N ILE A 62 0.79 38.31 -24.31
CA ILE A 62 0.68 37.87 -22.91
C ILE A 62 -0.75 37.40 -22.57
N ALA A 63 -1.78 38.06 -23.11
CA ALA A 63 -3.18 37.78 -22.77
C ALA A 63 -3.67 36.38 -23.18
N PRO A 64 -3.51 35.95 -24.45
CA PRO A 64 -3.93 34.60 -24.85
C PRO A 64 -3.23 33.50 -24.05
N LYS A 65 -1.95 33.69 -23.72
CA LYS A 65 -1.17 32.71 -22.98
C LYS A 65 -1.61 32.59 -21.52
N LEU A 66 -1.96 33.71 -20.87
CA LEU A 66 -2.51 33.69 -19.52
C LEU A 66 -3.90 33.02 -19.49
N GLU A 67 -4.78 33.34 -20.44
CA GLU A 67 -6.09 32.67 -20.53
C GLU A 67 -5.94 31.16 -20.75
N GLN A 68 -5.01 30.75 -21.63
CA GLN A 68 -4.69 29.35 -21.85
C GLN A 68 -4.14 28.69 -20.59
N ALA A 69 -3.16 29.31 -19.91
CA ALA A 69 -2.60 28.79 -18.67
C ALA A 69 -3.66 28.64 -17.57
N ILE A 70 -4.61 29.58 -17.45
CA ILE A 70 -5.75 29.48 -16.54
C ILE A 70 -6.59 28.25 -16.89
N ARG A 71 -6.94 28.05 -18.17
CA ARG A 71 -7.75 26.90 -18.60
C ARG A 71 -7.04 25.56 -18.45
N GLU A 72 -5.72 25.55 -18.59
CA GLU A 72 -4.86 24.36 -18.50
C GLU A 72 -4.36 24.08 -17.08
N SER A 73 -4.85 24.81 -16.07
CA SER A 73 -4.46 24.61 -14.67
C SER A 73 -5.53 23.86 -13.86
N ARG A 74 -5.12 22.91 -13.03
CA ARG A 74 -6.06 22.13 -12.18
C ARG A 74 -6.64 22.98 -11.04
N VAL A 75 -5.80 23.80 -10.42
CA VAL A 75 -6.16 24.71 -9.33
C VAL A 75 -5.78 26.15 -9.68
N ALA A 76 -6.68 27.10 -9.45
CA ALA A 76 -6.37 28.52 -9.47
C ALA A 76 -6.27 29.07 -8.05
N VAL A 77 -5.19 29.78 -7.74
CA VAL A 77 -4.96 30.44 -6.45
C VAL A 77 -5.02 31.95 -6.65
N VAL A 78 -6.04 32.60 -6.10
CA VAL A 78 -6.24 34.05 -6.25
C VAL A 78 -5.83 34.77 -4.97
N VAL A 79 -4.83 35.63 -5.05
CA VAL A 79 -4.30 36.41 -3.93
C VAL A 79 -4.82 37.84 -4.00
N PHE A 80 -5.85 38.14 -3.22
CA PHE A 80 -6.45 39.45 -3.10
C PHE A 80 -5.65 40.33 -2.15
N SER A 81 -4.90 41.29 -2.70
CA SER A 81 -4.22 42.35 -1.98
C SER A 81 -4.95 43.70 -2.14
N LYS A 82 -4.56 44.71 -1.34
CA LYS A 82 -5.12 46.07 -1.42
C LYS A 82 -5.07 46.67 -2.83
N ASN A 83 -4.02 46.39 -3.59
CA ASN A 83 -3.86 46.92 -4.96
C ASN A 83 -4.23 45.90 -6.04
N TYR A 84 -4.91 44.78 -5.72
CA TYR A 84 -5.28 43.78 -6.73
C TYR A 84 -6.09 44.39 -7.89
N ALA A 85 -7.06 45.25 -7.54
CA ALA A 85 -7.91 45.95 -8.50
C ALA A 85 -7.23 47.10 -9.27
N SER A 86 -5.95 47.41 -9.00
CA SER A 86 -5.16 48.39 -9.79
C SER A 86 -4.81 47.89 -11.20
N SER A 87 -4.97 46.59 -11.43
CA SER A 87 -4.52 45.90 -12.63
C SER A 87 -5.70 45.32 -13.39
N SER A 88 -5.94 45.80 -14.61
CA SER A 88 -6.93 45.18 -15.50
C SER A 88 -6.57 43.73 -15.83
N TRP A 89 -5.28 43.37 -15.78
CA TRP A 89 -4.84 41.98 -15.95
C TRP A 89 -5.38 41.07 -14.85
N CYS A 90 -5.20 41.45 -13.59
CA CYS A 90 -5.70 40.67 -12.44
C CYS A 90 -7.22 40.51 -12.50
N LEU A 91 -7.95 41.58 -12.88
CA LEU A 91 -9.41 41.52 -13.02
C LEU A 91 -9.88 40.63 -14.18
N ASN A 92 -9.15 40.61 -15.29
CA ASN A 92 -9.45 39.72 -16.42
C ASN A 92 -9.09 38.26 -16.13
N GLU A 93 -7.98 38.00 -15.44
CA GLU A 93 -7.64 36.66 -14.94
C GLU A 93 -8.74 36.13 -14.01
N LEU A 94 -9.22 36.96 -13.07
CA LEU A 94 -10.30 36.59 -12.17
C LEU A 94 -11.59 36.22 -12.92
N LEU A 95 -11.94 36.98 -13.96
CA LEU A 95 -13.09 36.66 -14.81
C LEU A 95 -12.94 35.27 -15.45
N GLU A 96 -11.76 34.99 -16.00
CA GLU A 96 -11.50 33.70 -16.67
C GLU A 96 -11.46 32.53 -15.68
N ILE A 97 -10.86 32.72 -14.50
CA ILE A 97 -10.86 31.75 -13.41
C ILE A 97 -12.28 31.42 -12.96
N LEU A 98 -13.15 32.42 -12.81
CA LEU A 98 -14.55 32.18 -12.42
C LEU A 98 -15.36 31.47 -13.51
N LYS A 99 -15.03 31.67 -14.79
CA LYS A 99 -15.60 30.85 -15.88
C LYS A 99 -15.13 29.39 -15.76
N CYS A 100 -13.82 29.16 -15.60
CA CYS A 100 -13.25 27.82 -15.46
C CYS A 100 -13.77 27.07 -14.22
N LYS A 101 -14.01 27.81 -13.13
CA LYS A 101 -14.65 27.29 -11.91
C LYS A 101 -16.03 26.69 -12.17
N LYS A 102 -16.86 27.32 -13.03
CA LYS A 102 -18.18 26.77 -13.43
C LYS A 102 -18.05 25.45 -14.18
N HIS A 103 -16.89 25.19 -14.75
CA HIS A 103 -16.54 23.93 -15.41
C HIS A 103 -15.74 22.98 -14.50
N GLY A 104 -15.75 23.19 -13.18
CA GLY A 104 -15.15 22.27 -12.20
C GLY A 104 -13.69 22.51 -11.85
N GLN A 105 -13.07 23.62 -12.30
CA GLN A 105 -11.74 24.01 -11.80
C GLN A 105 -11.81 24.39 -10.31
N THR A 106 -10.86 23.92 -9.51
CA THR A 106 -10.76 24.28 -8.09
C THR A 106 -10.18 25.69 -7.94
N VAL A 107 -10.79 26.52 -7.10
CA VAL A 107 -10.31 27.89 -6.85
C VAL A 107 -10.09 28.13 -5.37
N ILE A 108 -8.83 28.39 -4.99
CA ILE A 108 -8.41 28.80 -3.65
C ILE A 108 -8.27 30.32 -3.61
N ARG A 109 -8.76 30.94 -2.54
CA ARG A 109 -8.79 32.39 -2.35
C ARG A 109 -7.96 32.75 -1.14
N ILE A 110 -7.11 33.74 -1.28
CA ILE A 110 -6.24 34.24 -0.22
C ILE A 110 -6.50 35.74 -0.08
N PHE A 111 -6.96 36.16 1.11
CA PHE A 111 -7.15 37.55 1.48
C PHE A 111 -5.89 38.05 2.17
N TYR A 112 -5.03 38.71 1.38
CA TYR A 112 -3.70 39.19 1.78
C TYR A 112 -3.81 40.63 2.28
N ASP A 113 -3.97 40.78 3.60
CA ASP A 113 -4.20 42.05 4.31
C ASP A 113 -5.40 42.85 3.73
N LEU A 114 -6.47 42.14 3.37
CA LEU A 114 -7.70 42.71 2.83
C LEU A 114 -8.91 42.05 3.51
N ASP A 115 -9.95 42.81 3.83
CA ASP A 115 -11.23 42.25 4.27
C ASP A 115 -12.08 41.87 3.05
N PRO A 116 -12.68 40.66 2.98
CA PRO A 116 -13.60 40.31 1.90
C PRO A 116 -14.75 41.30 1.73
N SER A 117 -15.15 42.04 2.78
CA SER A 117 -16.17 43.10 2.66
C SER A 117 -15.77 44.17 1.64
N ASP A 118 -14.48 44.51 1.58
CA ASP A 118 -13.92 45.49 0.66
C ASP A 118 -13.94 45.01 -0.80
N LEU A 119 -14.11 43.71 -1.04
CA LEU A 119 -14.32 43.16 -2.37
C LEU A 119 -15.81 43.11 -2.75
N ARG A 120 -16.69 42.80 -1.80
CA ARG A 120 -18.16 42.75 -2.02
C ARG A 120 -18.71 44.11 -2.38
N ASN A 121 -18.34 45.09 -1.57
CA ASN A 121 -18.70 46.48 -1.73
C ASN A 121 -17.39 47.28 -1.66
N PRO A 122 -16.74 47.53 -2.81
CA PRO A 122 -15.51 48.32 -2.87
C PRO A 122 -15.58 49.53 -1.96
N SER A 123 -14.72 49.52 -0.93
CA SER A 123 -14.66 50.54 0.12
C SER A 123 -13.21 51.02 0.29
N GLY A 124 -13.03 52.19 0.92
CA GLY A 124 -11.71 52.76 1.22
C GLY A 124 -10.74 52.80 0.03
N ASP A 125 -9.48 52.45 0.30
CA ASP A 125 -8.38 52.47 -0.68
C ASP A 125 -8.61 51.50 -1.85
N PHE A 126 -9.26 50.36 -1.60
CA PHE A 126 -9.56 49.38 -2.64
C PHE A 126 -10.52 49.97 -3.69
N LYS A 127 -11.54 50.71 -3.24
CA LYS A 127 -12.48 51.43 -4.12
C LYS A 127 -11.77 52.44 -5.00
N GLU A 128 -10.94 53.29 -4.40
CA GLU A 128 -10.24 54.34 -5.15
C GLU A 128 -9.35 53.73 -6.25
N THR A 129 -8.68 52.63 -5.91
CA THR A 129 -7.80 51.90 -6.82
C THR A 129 -8.60 51.25 -7.96
N PHE A 130 -9.74 50.62 -7.66
CA PHE A 130 -10.64 50.05 -8.67
C PHE A 130 -11.25 51.12 -9.60
N GLU A 131 -11.69 52.25 -9.05
CA GLU A 131 -12.26 53.36 -9.83
C GLU A 131 -11.24 53.97 -10.79
N LYS A 132 -9.97 54.08 -10.38
CA LYS A 132 -8.86 54.49 -11.26
C LYS A 132 -8.71 53.55 -12.45
N THR A 133 -8.76 52.23 -12.22
CA THR A 133 -8.67 51.20 -13.29
C THR A 133 -9.87 51.22 -14.22
N CYS A 134 -11.04 51.60 -13.71
CA CYS A 134 -12.28 51.71 -14.48
C CYS A 134 -12.34 52.95 -15.39
N LYS A 135 -11.44 53.93 -15.21
CA LYS A 135 -11.39 55.11 -16.07
C LYS A 135 -11.18 54.69 -17.53
N ASN A 136 -12.01 55.19 -18.43
CA ASN A 136 -11.99 54.88 -19.87
C ASN A 136 -12.29 53.41 -20.22
N LYS A 137 -12.98 52.67 -19.35
CA LYS A 137 -13.50 51.32 -19.65
C LYS A 137 -14.99 51.37 -19.94
N GLU A 138 -15.44 50.46 -20.79
CA GLU A 138 -16.87 50.29 -21.08
C GLU A 138 -17.63 49.85 -19.82
N GLU A 139 -18.84 50.39 -19.65
CA GLU A 139 -19.68 50.09 -18.49
C GLU A 139 -19.95 48.59 -18.31
N LYS A 140 -20.07 47.86 -19.44
CA LYS A 140 -20.23 46.41 -19.44
C LYS A 140 -19.05 45.70 -18.76
N VAL A 141 -17.82 46.07 -19.11
CA VAL A 141 -16.59 45.48 -18.53
C VAL A 141 -16.48 45.78 -17.04
N ILE A 142 -16.81 47.02 -16.64
CA ILE A 142 -16.81 47.43 -15.23
C ILE A 142 -17.81 46.59 -14.43
N ASN A 143 -19.00 46.35 -14.98
CA ASN A 143 -20.03 45.54 -14.32
C ASN A 143 -19.63 44.06 -14.21
N GLU A 144 -18.96 43.51 -15.22
CA GLU A 144 -18.40 42.15 -15.17
C GLU A 144 -17.34 42.03 -14.06
N TRP A 145 -16.41 42.99 -13.97
CA TRP A 145 -15.40 43.00 -12.90
C TRP A 145 -16.02 43.12 -11.51
N LYS A 146 -17.00 44.03 -11.32
CA LYS A 146 -17.72 44.16 -10.04
C LYS A 146 -18.36 42.83 -9.64
N LYS A 147 -19.07 42.18 -10.56
CA LYS A 147 -19.73 40.90 -10.32
C LYS A 147 -18.72 39.80 -9.95
N ALA A 148 -17.58 39.75 -10.64
CA ALA A 148 -16.52 38.79 -10.36
C ALA A 148 -15.92 38.97 -8.96
N LEU A 149 -15.64 40.21 -8.55
CA LEU A 149 -15.12 40.52 -7.21
C LEU A 149 -16.13 40.15 -6.13
N THR A 150 -17.41 40.48 -6.31
CA THR A 150 -18.48 40.11 -5.38
C THR A 150 -18.62 38.58 -5.28
N GLU A 151 -18.61 37.85 -6.40
CA GLU A 151 -18.69 36.39 -6.41
C GLU A 151 -17.49 35.75 -5.69
N ALA A 152 -16.29 36.26 -5.93
CA ALA A 152 -15.09 35.75 -5.28
C ALA A 152 -15.10 35.98 -3.76
N ALA A 153 -15.65 37.11 -3.29
CA ALA A 153 -15.68 37.49 -1.88
C ALA A 153 -16.77 36.79 -1.05
N ASN A 154 -17.73 36.14 -1.69
CA ASN A 154 -18.83 35.43 -1.01
C ASN A 154 -18.46 34.00 -0.60
N ILE A 155 -17.22 33.57 -0.85
CA ILE A 155 -16.75 32.20 -0.58
C ILE A 155 -15.61 32.26 0.44
N LEU A 156 -15.58 31.27 1.34
CA LEU A 156 -14.51 31.13 2.32
C LEU A 156 -13.14 31.03 1.65
N GLY A 157 -12.14 31.65 2.28
CA GLY A 157 -10.76 31.66 1.82
C GLY A 157 -9.79 31.79 3.00
N PHE A 158 -8.50 31.75 2.70
CA PHE A 158 -7.45 31.91 3.70
C PHE A 158 -7.23 33.40 3.99
N HIS A 159 -7.12 33.77 5.26
CA HIS A 159 -6.91 35.16 5.68
C HIS A 159 -5.53 35.30 6.31
N LEU A 160 -4.69 36.22 5.81
CA LEU A 160 -3.33 36.42 6.35
C LEU A 160 -3.30 36.69 7.85
N LYS A 161 -4.30 37.43 8.35
CA LYS A 161 -4.42 37.79 9.77
C LYS A 161 -4.56 36.59 10.71
N ASN A 162 -4.90 35.41 10.19
CA ASN A 162 -5.08 34.19 10.98
C ASN A 162 -3.78 33.36 11.09
N TRP A 163 -2.67 33.84 10.54
CA TRP A 163 -1.40 33.11 10.48
C TRP A 163 -0.26 33.91 11.08
N ASP A 164 0.66 33.20 11.75
CA ASP A 164 1.84 33.83 12.37
C ASP A 164 2.78 34.47 11.33
N ASN A 165 2.91 33.84 10.15
CA ASN A 165 3.75 34.33 9.06
C ASN A 165 3.32 33.76 7.70
N GLU A 166 3.80 34.39 6.63
CA GLU A 166 3.47 34.04 5.24
C GLU A 166 3.99 32.66 4.81
N ALA A 167 5.11 32.20 5.39
CA ALA A 167 5.70 30.91 5.04
C ALA A 167 4.84 29.74 5.52
N LYS A 168 4.34 29.79 6.76
CA LYS A 168 3.39 28.80 7.30
C LYS A 168 2.10 28.74 6.47
N MET A 169 1.57 29.91 6.09
CA MET A 169 0.41 29.96 5.21
C MET A 169 0.70 29.30 3.85
N ALA A 170 1.86 29.59 3.25
CA ALA A 170 2.25 29.02 1.97
C ALA A 170 2.40 27.49 2.03
N GLU A 171 3.01 26.98 3.09
CA GLU A 171 3.17 25.54 3.36
C GLU A 171 1.81 24.84 3.43
N GLU A 172 0.89 25.38 4.22
CA GLU A 172 -0.45 24.81 4.42
C GLU A 172 -1.30 24.83 3.16
N ILE A 173 -1.25 25.93 2.40
CA ILE A 173 -1.96 26.02 1.12
C ILE A 173 -1.36 25.05 0.09
N SER A 174 -0.03 24.91 0.04
CA SER A 174 0.62 23.93 -0.85
C SER A 174 0.22 22.50 -0.50
N ARG A 175 0.15 22.17 0.80
CA ARG A 175 -0.30 20.86 1.29
C ARG A 175 -1.77 20.59 0.98
N ASP A 176 -2.66 21.57 1.18
CA ASP A 176 -4.08 21.48 0.81
C ASP A 176 -4.26 21.27 -0.70
N ILE A 177 -3.46 21.93 -1.54
CA ILE A 177 -3.45 21.70 -2.99
C ILE A 177 -2.98 20.28 -3.30
N LEU A 178 -1.84 19.85 -2.76
CA LEU A 178 -1.31 18.51 -2.98
C LEU A 178 -2.33 17.45 -2.60
N HIS A 179 -3.03 17.63 -1.48
CA HIS A 179 -4.10 16.75 -1.04
C HIS A 179 -5.26 16.73 -2.05
N LYS A 180 -5.78 17.90 -2.45
CA LYS A 180 -6.85 18.02 -3.46
C LYS A 180 -6.50 17.41 -4.81
N LEU A 181 -5.23 17.47 -5.20
CA LEU A 181 -4.74 16.87 -6.44
C LEU A 181 -4.44 15.38 -6.31
N SER A 182 -4.05 14.92 -5.12
CA SER A 182 -3.86 13.51 -4.76
C SER A 182 -5.19 12.77 -4.54
N LEU A 183 -6.29 13.49 -4.29
CA LEU A 183 -7.67 12.99 -4.33
C LEU A 183 -8.14 12.65 -5.77
N THR A 184 -7.29 12.83 -6.79
CA THR A 184 -7.48 12.11 -8.05
C THR A 184 -7.00 10.68 -7.76
N PRO A 185 -7.92 9.72 -7.60
CA PRO A 185 -7.67 8.51 -6.85
C PRO A 185 -6.48 7.78 -7.45
N LYS A 186 -5.42 7.57 -6.66
CA LYS A 186 -4.56 6.41 -6.89
C LYS A 186 -5.37 5.20 -6.43
N ASN A 187 -6.37 4.80 -7.21
CA ASN A 187 -7.15 3.55 -7.32
C ASN A 187 -7.35 2.62 -6.09
N PHE A 188 -7.00 2.99 -4.86
CA PHE A 188 -7.12 2.10 -3.71
C PHE A 188 -8.59 1.89 -3.32
N GLU A 189 -9.46 2.88 -3.52
CA GLU A 189 -10.91 2.75 -3.30
C GLU A 189 -11.58 1.71 -4.23
N GLU A 190 -10.91 1.27 -5.31
CA GLU A 190 -11.40 0.20 -6.19
C GLU A 190 -11.06 -1.20 -5.65
N TYR A 191 -10.13 -1.32 -4.70
CA TYR A 191 -9.77 -2.60 -4.11
C TYR A 191 -10.89 -3.06 -3.18
N VAL A 192 -11.34 -4.28 -3.43
CA VAL A 192 -12.39 -4.94 -2.65
C VAL A 192 -11.96 -5.07 -1.19
N GLY A 193 -12.86 -4.80 -0.25
CA GLY A 193 -12.63 -4.99 1.19
C GLY A 193 -11.69 -3.98 1.87
N ILE A 194 -10.93 -3.17 1.12
CA ILE A 194 -9.87 -2.31 1.69
C ILE A 194 -10.37 -1.31 2.75
N LYS A 195 -11.62 -0.83 2.58
CA LYS A 195 -12.22 0.16 3.48
C LYS A 195 -12.36 -0.38 4.90
N TYR A 196 -12.70 -1.66 5.04
CA TYR A 196 -12.78 -2.33 6.34
C TYR A 196 -11.43 -2.32 7.05
N HIS A 197 -10.36 -2.76 6.37
CA HIS A 197 -9.00 -2.75 6.92
C HIS A 197 -8.52 -1.33 7.29
N ILE A 198 -8.88 -0.32 6.49
CA ILE A 198 -8.56 1.09 6.81
C ILE A 198 -9.27 1.55 8.08
N GLU A 199 -10.54 1.18 8.27
CA GLU A 199 -11.34 1.55 9.45
C GLU A 199 -10.79 0.88 10.71
N GLU A 200 -10.53 -0.43 10.67
CA GLU A 200 -9.93 -1.19 11.79
C GLU A 200 -8.56 -0.62 12.18
N MET A 201 -7.68 -0.43 11.21
CA MET A 201 -6.36 0.15 11.47
C MET A 201 -6.44 1.61 11.94
N SER A 202 -7.38 2.40 11.43
CA SER A 202 -7.56 3.78 11.90
C SER A 202 -8.00 3.83 13.37
N SER A 203 -8.83 2.87 13.79
CA SER A 203 -9.21 2.67 15.19
C SER A 203 -8.00 2.29 16.06
N LEU A 204 -7.22 1.30 15.62
CA LEU A 204 -6.02 0.84 16.31
C LEU A 204 -4.96 1.95 16.45
N LEU A 205 -4.83 2.80 15.42
CA LEU A 205 -3.91 3.92 15.43
C LEU A 205 -4.34 5.07 16.36
N GLN A 206 -5.63 5.22 16.70
CA GLN A 206 -6.14 6.33 17.52
C GLN A 206 -5.57 7.69 17.13
N LEU A 207 -5.82 8.16 15.90
CA LEU A 207 -5.15 9.32 15.31
C LEU A 207 -5.29 10.65 16.08
N ASP A 208 -6.29 10.75 16.96
CA ASP A 208 -6.53 11.92 17.82
C ASP A 208 -5.71 11.91 19.13
N SER A 209 -5.04 10.79 19.43
CA SER A 209 -4.17 10.68 20.62
C SER A 209 -2.80 11.33 20.37
N GLU A 210 -2.30 12.04 21.39
CA GLU A 210 -0.94 12.62 21.42
C GLU A 210 0.15 11.59 21.76
N GLU A 211 -0.22 10.35 22.09
CA GLU A 211 0.73 9.26 22.31
C GLU A 211 1.55 8.96 21.04
N VAL A 212 2.79 8.49 21.19
CA VAL A 212 3.54 7.84 20.12
C VAL A 212 3.21 6.37 20.10
N ARG A 213 2.66 5.87 19.00
CA ARG A 213 2.22 4.46 18.89
C ARG A 213 2.96 3.71 17.81
N MET A 214 3.42 2.51 18.16
CA MET A 214 3.87 1.48 17.23
C MET A 214 2.75 0.44 17.06
N CYS A 215 2.44 0.11 15.82
CA CYS A 215 1.46 -0.91 15.47
C CYS A 215 2.08 -1.93 14.50
N GLY A 216 1.69 -3.19 14.62
CA GLY A 216 2.05 -4.25 13.68
C GLY A 216 0.88 -4.58 12.75
N ILE A 217 1.16 -4.82 11.47
CA ILE A 217 0.28 -5.51 10.52
C ILE A 217 0.96 -6.84 10.22
N CYS A 218 0.35 -7.95 10.63
CA CYS A 218 0.87 -9.30 10.42
C CYS A 218 -0.16 -10.20 9.74
N GLY A 219 0.25 -11.43 9.41
CA GLY A 219 -0.57 -12.42 8.70
C GLY A 219 0.22 -13.07 7.57
N THR A 220 -0.39 -14.03 6.93
CA THR A 220 0.25 -14.90 5.94
C THR A 220 0.67 -14.18 4.65
N SER A 221 1.64 -14.75 3.94
CA SER A 221 2.15 -14.18 2.68
C SER A 221 1.05 -14.09 1.63
N GLY A 222 0.99 -12.98 0.89
CA GLY A 222 0.01 -12.79 -0.19
C GLY A 222 -1.41 -12.39 0.24
N VAL A 223 -1.70 -12.28 1.55
CA VAL A 223 -3.03 -11.88 2.08
C VAL A 223 -3.39 -10.41 1.82
N GLY A 224 -2.41 -9.56 1.49
CA GLY A 224 -2.63 -8.17 1.08
C GLY A 224 -2.14 -7.10 2.06
N LYS A 225 -1.32 -7.45 3.06
CA LYS A 225 -0.74 -6.53 4.05
C LYS A 225 -0.13 -5.26 3.43
N THR A 226 0.74 -5.41 2.43
CA THR A 226 1.37 -4.30 1.71
C THR A 226 0.34 -3.38 1.03
N ILE A 227 -0.76 -3.93 0.51
CA ILE A 227 -1.83 -3.14 -0.11
C ILE A 227 -2.56 -2.31 0.95
N ILE A 228 -2.88 -2.91 2.10
CA ILE A 228 -3.48 -2.22 3.26
C ILE A 228 -2.56 -1.10 3.74
N ALA A 229 -1.28 -1.40 3.93
CA ALA A 229 -0.27 -0.43 4.37
C ALA A 229 -0.13 0.76 3.41
N ARG A 230 -0.07 0.51 2.10
CA ARG A 230 -0.02 1.59 1.09
C ARG A 230 -1.29 2.42 1.06
N ALA A 231 -2.47 1.80 1.18
CA ALA A 231 -3.73 2.52 1.25
C ALA A 231 -3.79 3.44 2.49
N LEU A 232 -3.38 2.93 3.66
CA LEU A 232 -3.28 3.72 4.88
C LEU A 232 -2.27 4.87 4.75
N PHE A 233 -1.08 4.62 4.22
CA PHE A 233 -0.06 5.66 4.03
C PHE A 233 -0.58 6.82 3.16
N ASN A 234 -1.25 6.50 2.05
CA ASN A 234 -1.84 7.51 1.17
C ASN A 234 -2.94 8.32 1.86
N ASN A 235 -3.75 7.68 2.70
CA ASN A 235 -4.85 8.34 3.42
C ASN A 235 -4.37 9.19 4.61
N LEU A 236 -3.24 8.82 5.22
CA LEU A 236 -2.80 9.39 6.50
C LEU A 236 -1.63 10.36 6.37
N SER A 237 -0.74 10.19 5.40
CA SER A 237 0.52 10.97 5.27
C SER A 237 0.33 12.48 5.40
N SER A 238 -0.71 13.04 4.79
CA SER A 238 -1.01 14.48 4.82
C SER A 238 -1.29 15.05 6.22
N LYS A 239 -1.68 14.20 7.19
CA LYS A 239 -1.99 14.57 8.57
C LYS A 239 -0.75 14.68 9.47
N PHE A 240 0.43 14.31 8.96
CA PHE A 240 1.69 14.30 9.70
C PHE A 240 2.65 15.36 9.14
N GLN A 241 3.63 15.78 9.93
CA GLN A 241 4.64 16.76 9.52
C GLN A 241 5.67 16.15 8.56
N SER A 242 5.94 14.87 8.71
CA SER A 242 6.81 14.10 7.82
C SER A 242 6.32 12.67 7.76
N SER A 243 6.40 12.05 6.60
CA SER A 243 5.93 10.69 6.40
C SER A 243 6.86 9.93 5.47
N VAL A 244 7.15 8.67 5.78
CA VAL A 244 8.01 7.82 4.96
C VAL A 244 7.48 6.40 4.90
N TYR A 245 7.67 5.76 3.74
CA TYR A 245 7.34 4.36 3.50
C TYR A 245 8.64 3.63 3.12
N LEU A 246 9.11 2.75 4.00
CA LEU A 246 10.31 1.95 3.81
C LEU A 246 9.87 0.57 3.36
N ASP A 247 10.11 0.22 2.09
CA ASP A 247 9.83 -1.12 1.57
C ASP A 247 11.11 -1.98 1.48
N ARG A 248 10.96 -3.24 1.08
CA ARG A 248 12.10 -4.15 0.87
C ARG A 248 13.21 -3.55 0.00
N ALA A 249 12.87 -2.72 -0.99
CA ALA A 249 13.85 -2.11 -1.87
C ALA A 249 14.70 -1.03 -1.17
N PHE A 250 14.17 -0.40 -0.12
CA PHE A 250 14.95 0.49 0.75
C PHE A 250 16.02 -0.30 1.50
N PHE A 251 15.67 -1.43 2.12
CA PHE A 251 16.61 -2.27 2.88
C PHE A 251 17.65 -2.94 1.98
N SER A 252 17.25 -3.47 0.82
CA SER A 252 18.18 -4.09 -0.12
C SER A 252 19.23 -3.11 -0.66
N LYS A 253 18.83 -1.88 -1.02
CA LYS A 253 19.76 -0.80 -1.41
C LYS A 253 20.70 -0.37 -0.29
N CYS A 254 20.35 -0.62 0.97
CA CYS A 254 21.26 -0.36 2.10
C CYS A 254 22.35 -1.44 2.21
N GLY A 255 22.05 -2.67 1.77
CA GLY A 255 22.99 -3.79 1.74
C GLY A 255 23.88 -3.88 0.49
N GLU A 256 23.53 -3.19 -0.60
CA GLU A 256 24.34 -3.19 -1.84
C GLU A 256 25.80 -2.75 -1.57
N GLY A 257 26.74 -3.64 -1.87
CA GLY A 257 28.18 -3.45 -1.64
C GLY A 257 28.78 -4.25 -0.48
N TYR A 258 27.97 -5.09 0.19
CA TYR A 258 28.40 -6.02 1.24
C TYR A 258 28.05 -7.46 0.83
N ASP A 259 29.01 -8.39 0.94
CA ASP A 259 28.83 -9.79 0.49
C ASP A 259 27.75 -10.56 1.29
N ARG A 260 27.44 -10.10 2.52
CA ARG A 260 26.24 -10.43 3.31
C ARG A 260 25.92 -9.25 4.23
N PRO A 261 24.90 -8.43 3.97
CA PRO A 261 24.55 -7.33 4.87
C PRO A 261 23.97 -7.91 6.15
N THR A 262 24.75 -7.93 7.23
CA THR A 262 24.24 -8.20 8.57
C THR A 262 23.97 -6.87 9.25
N PHE A 263 22.70 -6.60 9.58
CA PHE A 263 22.31 -5.36 10.23
C PHE A 263 22.79 -5.25 11.70
N ASN A 264 23.39 -6.32 12.22
CA ASN A 264 24.12 -6.33 13.48
C ASN A 264 25.47 -5.57 13.43
N ASP A 265 26.03 -5.33 12.24
CA ASP A 265 27.23 -4.49 12.11
C ASP A 265 26.91 -3.02 12.44
N TYR A 266 27.71 -2.41 13.31
CA TYR A 266 27.51 -1.03 13.75
C TYR A 266 27.56 -0.01 12.61
N ASN A 267 28.43 -0.20 11.62
CA ASN A 267 28.52 0.70 10.47
C ASN A 267 27.31 0.52 9.54
N MET A 268 26.81 -0.70 9.37
CA MET A 268 25.59 -0.98 8.62
C MET A 268 24.38 -0.33 9.29
N LYS A 269 24.24 -0.49 10.61
CA LYS A 269 23.21 0.20 11.40
C LYS A 269 23.27 1.72 11.20
N LEU A 270 24.44 2.32 11.32
CA LEU A 270 24.61 3.76 11.09
C LEU A 270 24.31 4.17 9.64
N HIS A 271 24.64 3.34 8.65
CA HIS A 271 24.34 3.60 7.25
C HIS A 271 22.83 3.62 7.01
N LEU A 272 22.12 2.62 7.54
CA LEU A 272 20.66 2.50 7.47
C LEU A 272 19.98 3.70 8.14
N GLN A 273 20.43 4.09 9.34
CA GLN A 273 19.91 5.27 10.05
C GLN A 273 20.10 6.57 9.27
N ARG A 274 21.24 6.75 8.60
CA ARG A 274 21.50 7.93 7.76
C ARG A 274 20.59 7.98 6.54
N LYS A 275 20.39 6.84 5.86
CA LYS A 275 19.47 6.74 4.72
C LYS A 275 18.03 6.99 5.16
N PHE A 276 17.60 6.40 6.27
CA PHE A 276 16.28 6.63 6.84
C PHE A 276 16.02 8.12 7.14
N LEU A 277 16.97 8.79 7.80
CA LEU A 277 16.88 10.23 8.07
C LEU A 277 16.81 11.07 6.79
N SER A 278 17.50 10.64 5.73
CA SER A 278 17.45 11.35 4.45
C SER A 278 16.10 11.22 3.75
N GLU A 279 15.46 10.05 3.84
CA GLU A 279 14.13 9.81 3.26
C GLU A 279 13.05 10.58 4.02
N ILE A 280 13.03 10.51 5.35
CA ILE A 280 11.96 11.14 6.15
C ILE A 280 12.04 12.67 6.19
N MET A 281 13.24 13.26 6.06
CA MET A 281 13.44 14.71 6.22
C MET A 281 13.48 15.50 4.90
N GLU A 282 13.29 14.87 3.74
CA GLU A 282 13.23 15.45 2.38
C GLU A 282 14.33 16.50 2.03
N LYS A 283 15.48 16.50 2.72
CA LYS A 283 16.58 17.44 2.48
C LYS A 283 17.75 16.76 1.79
N ARG A 284 17.84 16.99 0.48
CA ARG A 284 19.04 16.70 -0.31
C ARG A 284 20.27 17.43 0.27
N ASN A 285 21.34 16.67 0.47
CA ASN A 285 22.73 17.15 0.56
C ASN A 285 23.19 17.86 1.84
N MET A 286 22.77 17.43 3.02
CA MET A 286 23.65 17.57 4.19
C MET A 286 23.96 16.17 4.73
N MET A 287 25.24 15.87 4.94
CA MET A 287 25.65 14.78 5.83
C MET A 287 25.04 15.08 7.20
N MET A 288 23.82 14.58 7.43
CA MET A 288 23.12 14.76 8.68
C MET A 288 23.73 13.80 9.68
N ILE A 289 24.65 14.33 10.48
CA ILE A 289 25.32 13.65 11.58
C ILE A 289 24.46 13.88 12.82
N GLY A 290 24.02 12.81 13.47
CA GLY A 290 23.30 12.85 14.75
C GLY A 290 22.35 11.66 14.93
N PRO A 291 22.03 11.25 16.17
CA PRO A 291 21.07 10.19 16.46
C PRO A 291 19.66 10.50 15.92
N ILE A 292 18.91 9.47 15.50
CA ILE A 292 17.52 9.61 15.06
C ILE A 292 16.66 10.32 16.11
N GLU A 293 16.83 9.95 17.37
CA GLU A 293 16.10 10.53 18.50
C GLU A 293 16.20 12.06 18.53
N GLU A 294 17.40 12.63 18.42
CA GLU A 294 17.57 14.09 18.48
C GLU A 294 16.88 14.82 17.32
N ARG A 295 16.65 14.14 16.19
CA ARG A 295 16.07 14.74 14.99
C ARG A 295 14.55 14.63 14.96
N LEU A 296 14.00 13.52 15.44
CA LEU A 296 12.57 13.20 15.30
C LEU A 296 11.76 13.34 16.59
N LYS A 297 12.39 13.50 17.76
CA LYS A 297 11.72 13.59 19.08
C LYS A 297 10.71 14.72 19.24
N HIS A 298 10.74 15.71 18.35
CA HIS A 298 9.81 16.84 18.36
C HIS A 298 8.95 16.91 17.09
N GLN A 299 9.01 15.90 16.24
CA GLN A 299 8.24 15.84 14.99
C GLN A 299 7.14 14.82 15.08
N LYS A 300 5.93 15.21 14.64
CA LYS A 300 4.80 14.30 14.47
C LYS A 300 4.96 13.57 13.14
N VAL A 301 5.45 12.33 13.18
CA VAL A 301 5.81 11.55 11.98
C VAL A 301 4.92 10.34 11.74
N LEU A 302 4.77 9.95 10.47
CA LEU A 302 4.13 8.71 10.04
C LEU A 302 5.17 7.81 9.35
N ILE A 303 5.46 6.65 9.90
CA ILE A 303 6.47 5.74 9.37
C ILE A 303 5.80 4.41 9.07
N PHE A 304 5.94 3.92 7.83
CA PHE A 304 5.63 2.54 7.46
C PHE A 304 6.92 1.79 7.17
N ILE A 305 7.05 0.60 7.74
CA ILE A 305 8.18 -0.31 7.57
C ILE A 305 7.61 -1.61 7.03
N ASP A 306 7.75 -1.84 5.73
CA ASP A 306 7.07 -2.89 4.98
C ASP A 306 8.04 -3.98 4.53
N ASP A 307 7.64 -5.23 4.79
CA ASP A 307 8.40 -6.45 4.48
C ASP A 307 9.76 -6.47 5.20
N VAL A 308 9.74 -6.24 6.53
CA VAL A 308 10.93 -6.35 7.40
C VAL A 308 10.93 -7.69 8.13
N ASP A 309 12.05 -8.39 8.00
CA ASP A 309 12.36 -9.71 8.57
C ASP A 309 13.50 -9.63 9.60
N ASP A 310 14.44 -8.69 9.44
CA ASP A 310 15.58 -8.55 10.34
C ASP A 310 15.29 -7.63 11.57
N PRO A 311 15.43 -8.14 12.81
CA PRO A 311 15.20 -7.36 14.03
C PRO A 311 16.20 -6.23 14.24
N HIS A 312 17.42 -6.35 13.74
CA HIS A 312 18.43 -5.29 13.83
C HIS A 312 18.11 -4.12 12.87
N ALA A 313 17.55 -4.40 11.70
CA ALA A 313 17.08 -3.42 10.73
C ALA A 313 15.91 -2.61 11.30
N LEU A 314 14.91 -3.31 11.89
CA LEU A 314 13.80 -2.67 12.59
C LEU A 314 14.32 -1.78 13.74
N ASN A 315 15.21 -2.31 14.58
CA ASN A 315 15.85 -1.57 15.67
C ASN A 315 16.70 -0.38 15.21
N ALA A 316 17.22 -0.41 13.99
CA ALA A 316 17.98 0.70 13.44
C ALA A 316 17.07 1.90 13.15
N VAL A 317 15.91 1.69 12.53
CA VAL A 317 15.02 2.78 12.08
C VAL A 317 13.93 3.15 13.09
N ALA A 318 13.49 2.19 13.92
CA ALA A 318 12.38 2.36 14.85
C ALA A 318 12.61 1.64 16.18
N GLY A 319 13.79 1.83 16.80
CA GLY A 319 14.16 1.13 18.03
C GLY A 319 13.28 1.42 19.25
N GLN A 320 12.81 2.67 19.43
CA GLN A 320 12.00 3.05 20.60
C GLN A 320 11.02 4.18 20.27
N THR A 321 9.86 4.20 20.91
CA THR A 321 8.84 5.25 20.74
C THR A 321 9.35 6.64 21.15
N ARG A 322 10.26 6.73 22.14
CA ARG A 322 10.85 8.01 22.59
C ARG A 322 11.63 8.77 21.52
N TRP A 323 11.95 8.11 20.40
CA TRP A 323 12.65 8.74 19.28
C TRP A 323 11.77 9.72 18.50
N PHE A 324 10.45 9.64 18.66
CA PHE A 324 9.49 10.38 17.84
C PHE A 324 8.68 11.36 18.70
N GLY A 325 8.17 12.42 18.06
CA GLY A 325 7.40 13.45 18.73
C GLY A 325 5.95 13.06 18.96
N SER A 326 5.28 13.84 19.81
CA SER A 326 3.86 13.71 20.16
C SER A 326 2.97 13.44 18.94
N GLY A 327 2.08 12.45 19.06
CA GLY A 327 1.13 12.07 18.02
C GLY A 327 1.72 11.28 16.84
N SER A 328 2.96 10.80 16.92
CA SER A 328 3.59 10.00 15.85
C SER A 328 3.02 8.58 15.76
N ARG A 329 3.01 8.01 14.55
CA ARG A 329 2.55 6.65 14.26
C ARG A 329 3.60 5.90 13.46
N ILE A 330 3.97 4.72 13.95
CA ILE A 330 4.92 3.82 13.32
C ILE A 330 4.20 2.50 13.07
N ILE A 331 4.18 2.04 11.83
CA ILE A 331 3.50 0.82 11.41
C ILE A 331 4.54 -0.12 10.85
N VAL A 332 4.66 -1.31 11.44
CA VAL A 332 5.53 -2.40 10.98
C VAL A 332 4.66 -3.42 10.27
N VAL A 333 5.02 -3.80 9.05
CA VAL A 333 4.34 -4.80 8.24
C VAL A 333 5.30 -5.96 8.04
N THR A 334 4.92 -7.15 8.51
CA THR A 334 5.77 -8.34 8.46
C THR A 334 4.90 -9.59 8.39
N ASN A 335 5.48 -10.72 8.00
CA ASN A 335 4.85 -12.03 8.21
C ASN A 335 5.17 -12.56 9.61
N ASP A 336 6.34 -12.19 10.16
CA ASP A 336 6.84 -12.74 11.42
C ASP A 336 6.21 -12.02 12.63
N ARG A 337 5.28 -12.71 13.29
CA ARG A 337 4.66 -12.23 14.53
C ARG A 337 5.66 -12.12 15.68
N ARG A 338 6.66 -12.98 15.74
CA ARG A 338 7.69 -13.01 16.81
C ARG A 338 8.57 -11.77 16.73
N LEU A 339 8.85 -11.27 15.53
CA LEU A 339 9.53 -9.99 15.33
C LEU A 339 8.79 -8.84 16.04
N LEU A 340 7.45 -8.81 15.96
CA LEU A 340 6.64 -7.80 16.64
C LEU A 340 6.66 -7.97 18.17
N GLU A 341 6.62 -9.22 18.65
CA GLU A 341 6.70 -9.59 20.07
C GLU A 341 8.03 -9.21 20.70
N ALA A 342 9.13 -9.64 20.08
CA ALA A 342 10.48 -9.36 20.51
C ALA A 342 10.79 -7.85 20.53
N HIS A 343 10.17 -7.08 19.64
CA HIS A 343 10.29 -5.62 19.60
C HIS A 343 9.37 -4.88 20.59
N GLY A 344 8.46 -5.58 21.26
CA GLY A 344 7.52 -5.00 22.22
C GLY A 344 6.41 -4.18 21.57
N ILE A 345 5.94 -4.59 20.39
CA ILE A 345 4.79 -3.98 19.71
C ILE A 345 3.52 -4.68 20.19
N ASP A 346 2.78 -4.02 21.09
CA ASP A 346 1.57 -4.58 21.70
C ASP A 346 0.33 -4.49 20.80
N PHE A 347 0.25 -3.44 19.97
CA PHE A 347 -0.90 -3.20 19.10
C PHE A 347 -0.71 -3.90 17.75
N ARG A 348 -1.44 -4.97 17.49
CA ARG A 348 -1.28 -5.78 16.27
C ARG A 348 -2.61 -5.93 15.55
N TYR A 349 -2.51 -5.93 14.22
CA TYR A 349 -3.61 -6.21 13.32
C TYR A 349 -3.23 -7.41 12.45
N GLU A 350 -3.87 -8.52 12.73
CA GLU A 350 -3.74 -9.75 11.96
C GLU A 350 -4.69 -9.67 10.76
N VAL A 351 -4.14 -9.83 9.56
CA VAL A 351 -4.90 -9.73 8.32
C VAL A 351 -5.36 -11.11 7.92
N ASP A 352 -6.66 -11.36 8.09
CA ASP A 352 -7.30 -12.58 7.63
C ASP A 352 -7.48 -12.59 6.10
N PRO A 353 -7.55 -13.79 5.48
CA PRO A 353 -8.01 -13.93 4.11
C PRO A 353 -9.40 -13.26 3.91
N PRO A 354 -9.65 -12.66 2.73
CA PRO A 354 -10.92 -12.02 2.45
C PRO A 354 -12.10 -13.00 2.55
N SER A 355 -13.29 -12.44 2.80
CA SER A 355 -14.52 -13.24 2.78
C SER A 355 -14.67 -13.95 1.43
N PRO A 356 -15.37 -15.11 1.37
CA PRO A 356 -15.61 -15.79 0.10
C PRO A 356 -16.22 -14.87 -0.98
N GLU A 357 -17.11 -13.95 -0.60
CA GLU A 357 -17.68 -12.99 -1.55
C GLU A 357 -16.65 -11.98 -2.06
N ASP A 358 -15.78 -11.48 -1.18
CA ASP A 358 -14.76 -10.51 -1.56
C ASP A 358 -13.62 -11.17 -2.35
N ALA A 359 -13.22 -12.39 -2.00
CA ALA A 359 -12.31 -13.23 -2.77
C ALA A 359 -12.82 -13.45 -4.21
N LEU A 360 -14.10 -13.80 -4.35
CA LEU A 360 -14.74 -13.95 -5.66
C LEU A 360 -14.72 -12.64 -6.46
N LYS A 361 -15.04 -11.51 -5.82
CA LYS A 361 -14.97 -10.19 -6.49
C LYS A 361 -13.55 -9.86 -6.93
N ILE A 362 -12.53 -10.10 -6.10
CA ILE A 362 -11.13 -9.86 -6.42
C ILE A 362 -10.74 -10.66 -7.67
N PHE A 363 -11.03 -11.96 -7.67
CA PHE A 363 -10.80 -12.82 -8.83
C PHE A 363 -11.52 -12.31 -10.08
N CYS A 364 -12.81 -11.95 -9.98
CA CYS A 364 -13.60 -11.48 -11.11
C CYS A 364 -13.11 -10.14 -11.67
N GLN A 365 -12.65 -9.21 -10.81
CA GLN A 365 -12.03 -7.97 -11.25
C GLN A 365 -10.72 -8.25 -12.01
N ALA A 366 -9.93 -9.20 -11.53
CA ALA A 366 -8.70 -9.63 -12.19
C ALA A 366 -8.98 -10.29 -13.56
N ALA A 367 -9.86 -11.30 -13.60
CA ALA A 367 -10.14 -12.09 -14.80
C ALA A 367 -11.01 -11.36 -15.83
N PHE A 368 -12.08 -10.72 -15.36
CA PHE A 368 -13.19 -10.27 -16.21
C PHE A 368 -13.42 -8.76 -16.20
N LYS A 369 -12.71 -8.01 -15.33
CA LYS A 369 -12.91 -6.56 -15.11
C LYS A 369 -14.34 -6.20 -14.66
N GLN A 370 -14.98 -7.09 -13.93
CA GLN A 370 -16.31 -6.93 -13.35
C GLN A 370 -16.36 -7.56 -11.95
N ASN A 371 -17.34 -7.17 -11.13
CA ASN A 371 -17.44 -7.62 -9.74
C ASN A 371 -18.07 -9.01 -9.57
N SER A 372 -18.49 -9.65 -10.65
CA SER A 372 -19.13 -10.97 -10.64
C SER A 372 -18.65 -11.79 -11.83
N PRO A 373 -18.74 -13.12 -11.81
CA PRO A 373 -18.40 -13.93 -12.98
C PRO A 373 -19.39 -13.68 -14.14
N PRO A 374 -18.95 -13.83 -15.41
CA PRO A 374 -19.85 -13.85 -16.56
C PRO A 374 -20.79 -15.06 -16.54
N ASP A 375 -21.94 -14.94 -17.20
CA ASP A 375 -22.96 -15.99 -17.24
C ASP A 375 -22.39 -17.36 -17.67
N GLY A 376 -22.59 -18.37 -16.82
CA GLY A 376 -22.14 -19.75 -16.96
C GLY A 376 -20.63 -19.96 -16.72
N LEU A 377 -19.98 -19.05 -15.99
CA LEU A 377 -18.65 -19.23 -15.39
C LEU A 377 -18.70 -19.14 -13.86
N GLU A 378 -19.88 -19.18 -13.25
CA GLU A 378 -20.09 -19.04 -11.81
C GLU A 378 -19.41 -20.17 -11.03
N GLU A 379 -19.70 -21.41 -11.40
CA GLU A 379 -19.11 -22.61 -10.78
C GLU A 379 -17.58 -22.65 -11.00
N PHE A 380 -17.14 -22.34 -12.22
CA PHE A 380 -15.72 -22.22 -12.54
C PHE A 380 -15.00 -21.17 -11.67
N ALA A 381 -15.59 -19.99 -11.52
CA ALA A 381 -14.98 -18.93 -10.71
C ALA A 381 -14.92 -19.31 -9.23
N SER A 382 -15.97 -19.96 -8.72
CA SER A 382 -16.00 -20.48 -7.35
C SER A 382 -14.89 -21.52 -7.13
N GLU A 383 -14.72 -22.45 -8.07
CA GLU A 383 -13.66 -23.47 -7.97
C GLU A 383 -12.26 -22.85 -8.00
N VAL A 384 -12.02 -21.89 -8.89
CA VAL A 384 -10.71 -21.19 -8.95
C VAL A 384 -10.43 -20.42 -7.67
N VAL A 385 -11.45 -19.81 -7.04
CA VAL A 385 -11.29 -19.12 -5.75
C VAL A 385 -10.94 -20.09 -4.63
N GLN A 386 -11.56 -21.28 -4.61
CA GLN A 386 -11.23 -22.35 -3.66
C GLN A 386 -9.80 -22.84 -3.86
N LEU A 387 -9.39 -23.13 -5.11
CA LEU A 387 -8.02 -23.55 -5.44
C LEU A 387 -6.96 -22.51 -5.06
N ALA A 388 -7.32 -21.23 -4.99
CA ALA A 388 -6.41 -20.14 -4.62
C ALA A 388 -6.39 -19.83 -3.12
N GLY A 389 -7.09 -20.61 -2.27
CA GLY A 389 -7.14 -20.41 -0.82
C GLY A 389 -7.71 -19.06 -0.37
N ARG A 390 -8.45 -18.36 -1.24
CA ARG A 390 -8.92 -16.97 -1.07
C ARG A 390 -7.82 -15.90 -0.96
N TYR A 391 -6.55 -16.23 -1.23
CA TYR A 391 -5.46 -15.26 -1.14
C TYR A 391 -5.44 -14.27 -2.30
N PRO A 392 -5.51 -12.94 -2.06
CA PRO A 392 -5.54 -11.94 -3.12
C PRO A 392 -4.40 -12.05 -4.14
N LEU A 393 -3.20 -12.48 -3.72
CA LEU A 393 -2.09 -12.74 -4.64
C LEU A 393 -2.41 -13.85 -5.64
N GLY A 394 -2.84 -15.01 -5.15
CA GLY A 394 -3.19 -16.16 -5.99
C GLY A 394 -4.39 -15.87 -6.89
N LEU A 395 -5.43 -15.26 -6.34
CA LEU A 395 -6.64 -14.85 -7.07
C LEU A 395 -6.30 -13.90 -8.23
N ASN A 396 -5.42 -12.92 -8.01
CA ASN A 396 -5.00 -11.99 -9.05
C ASN A 396 -4.15 -12.69 -10.12
N ALA A 397 -3.21 -13.55 -9.74
CA ALA A 397 -2.35 -14.27 -10.68
C ALA A 397 -3.18 -15.18 -11.60
N LEU A 398 -4.03 -16.03 -11.02
CA LEU A 398 -4.93 -16.91 -11.77
C LEU A 398 -5.91 -16.11 -12.63
N GLY A 399 -6.50 -15.05 -12.08
CA GLY A 399 -7.41 -14.18 -12.81
C GLY A 399 -6.75 -13.50 -14.02
N ILE A 400 -5.56 -12.92 -13.85
CA ILE A 400 -4.81 -12.31 -14.97
C ILE A 400 -4.51 -13.33 -16.07
N SER A 401 -4.20 -14.58 -15.71
CA SER A 401 -3.93 -15.65 -16.67
C SER A 401 -5.15 -16.00 -17.56
N LEU A 402 -6.36 -15.65 -17.11
CA LEU A 402 -7.64 -15.87 -17.81
C LEU A 402 -8.12 -14.64 -18.58
N ARG A 403 -7.49 -13.48 -18.35
CA ARG A 403 -7.97 -12.21 -18.89
C ARG A 403 -7.97 -12.21 -20.41
N GLY A 404 -9.13 -11.92 -20.99
CA GLY A 404 -9.32 -11.83 -22.45
C GLY A 404 -9.49 -13.18 -23.17
N LEU A 405 -9.51 -14.29 -22.44
CA LEU A 405 -9.83 -15.60 -23.00
C LEU A 405 -11.33 -15.73 -23.31
N SER A 406 -11.65 -16.62 -24.24
CA SER A 406 -13.03 -17.04 -24.48
C SER A 406 -13.53 -17.89 -23.31
N LYS A 407 -14.85 -17.96 -23.13
CA LYS A 407 -15.48 -18.80 -22.10
C LYS A 407 -15.02 -20.26 -22.17
N GLU A 408 -14.94 -20.82 -23.39
CA GLU A 408 -14.52 -22.20 -23.62
C GLU A 408 -13.05 -22.42 -23.24
N ASP A 409 -12.19 -21.44 -23.48
CA ASP A 409 -10.76 -21.54 -23.18
C ASP A 409 -10.47 -21.34 -21.69
N CYS A 410 -11.29 -20.56 -20.98
CA CYS A 410 -11.25 -20.50 -19.52
C CYS A 410 -11.50 -21.90 -18.91
N LEU A 411 -12.57 -22.57 -19.35
CA LEU A 411 -12.93 -23.89 -18.83
C LEU A 411 -11.84 -24.95 -19.10
N LYS A 412 -11.15 -24.86 -20.25
CA LYS A 412 -10.02 -25.77 -20.59
C LYS A 412 -8.79 -25.55 -19.71
N LYS A 413 -8.63 -24.39 -19.07
CA LYS A 413 -7.50 -24.11 -18.18
C LYS A 413 -7.67 -24.64 -16.76
N LEU A 414 -8.90 -24.93 -16.33
CA LEU A 414 -9.17 -25.39 -14.97
C LEU A 414 -8.30 -26.60 -14.55
N PRO A 415 -8.14 -27.66 -15.37
CA PRO A 415 -7.29 -28.79 -15.00
C PRO A 415 -5.82 -28.39 -14.79
N SER A 416 -5.32 -27.40 -15.53
CA SER A 416 -3.93 -26.96 -15.39
C SER A 416 -3.64 -26.24 -14.07
N PHE A 417 -4.65 -25.56 -13.50
CA PHE A 417 -4.55 -24.93 -12.19
C PHE A 417 -4.50 -25.94 -11.05
N ARG A 418 -5.11 -27.12 -11.23
CA ARG A 418 -5.04 -28.22 -10.25
C ARG A 418 -3.68 -28.94 -10.26
N THR A 419 -2.94 -28.88 -11.36
CA THR A 419 -1.70 -29.67 -11.53
C THR A 419 -0.42 -28.85 -11.53
N THR A 420 -0.52 -27.53 -11.64
CA THR A 420 0.64 -26.66 -11.85
C THR A 420 0.41 -25.33 -11.14
N LEU A 421 1.37 -24.93 -10.31
CA LEU A 421 1.42 -23.58 -9.76
C LEU A 421 1.69 -22.56 -10.88
N ASP A 422 0.98 -21.44 -10.85
CA ASP A 422 1.30 -20.31 -11.73
C ASP A 422 2.71 -19.78 -11.41
N GLY A 423 3.51 -19.49 -12.43
CA GLY A 423 4.90 -19.09 -12.25
C GLY A 423 5.11 -17.76 -11.49
N GLY A 424 4.07 -16.92 -11.36
CA GLY A 424 4.10 -15.75 -10.47
C GLY A 424 3.88 -16.11 -9.00
N ILE A 425 2.99 -17.07 -8.73
CA ILE A 425 2.75 -17.61 -7.39
C ILE A 425 3.97 -18.41 -6.94
N GLU A 426 4.48 -19.30 -7.79
CA GLU A 426 5.69 -20.10 -7.54
C GLU A 426 6.88 -19.22 -7.16
N LYS A 427 7.13 -18.14 -7.91
CA LYS A 427 8.21 -17.19 -7.58
C LYS A 427 8.02 -16.50 -6.24
N THR A 428 6.79 -16.22 -5.84
CA THR A 428 6.53 -15.53 -4.57
C THR A 428 6.73 -16.47 -3.40
N LEU A 429 6.18 -17.68 -3.48
CA LEU A 429 6.37 -18.73 -2.47
C LEU A 429 7.84 -19.16 -2.35
N LYS A 430 8.53 -19.23 -3.49
CA LYS A 430 9.95 -19.57 -3.53
C LYS A 430 10.81 -18.58 -2.74
N VAL A 431 10.46 -17.29 -2.70
CA VAL A 431 11.21 -16.30 -1.91
C VAL A 431 11.07 -16.56 -0.41
N SER A 432 9.91 -17.01 0.06
CA SER A 432 9.71 -17.42 1.45
C SER A 432 10.44 -18.74 1.76
N TYR A 433 10.32 -19.73 0.86
CA TYR A 433 11.01 -21.02 1.00
C TYR A 433 12.55 -20.89 0.98
N ASP A 434 13.10 -20.07 0.08
CA ASP A 434 14.54 -19.81 0.00
C ASP A 434 15.04 -19.03 1.24
N GLY A 435 14.13 -18.39 1.99
CA GLY A 435 14.41 -17.63 3.21
C GLY A 435 14.42 -18.46 4.50
N LEU A 436 14.12 -19.76 4.42
CA LEU A 436 14.27 -20.69 5.54
C LEU A 436 15.74 -20.83 5.95
N ASP A 437 16.00 -20.83 7.26
CA ASP A 437 17.34 -20.67 7.84
C ASP A 437 18.24 -21.89 7.63
N SER A 438 17.67 -23.09 7.58
CA SER A 438 18.40 -24.34 7.37
C SER A 438 17.85 -25.17 6.19
N GLU A 439 18.65 -26.11 5.71
CA GLU A 439 18.14 -27.12 4.77
C GLU A 439 17.18 -28.09 5.47
N ASP A 440 17.30 -28.26 6.79
CA ASP A 440 16.39 -29.10 7.58
C ASP A 440 14.97 -28.48 7.62
N ASP A 441 14.85 -27.15 7.77
CA ASP A 441 13.57 -26.44 7.70
C ASP A 441 12.91 -26.56 6.32
N LYS A 442 13.73 -26.55 5.27
CA LYS A 442 13.30 -26.75 3.87
C LYS A 442 12.84 -28.18 3.61
N GLU A 443 13.52 -29.16 4.20
CA GLU A 443 13.13 -30.55 4.13
C GLU A 443 11.85 -30.82 4.94
N LEU A 444 11.69 -30.20 6.11
CA LEU A 444 10.45 -30.27 6.89
C LEU A 444 9.28 -29.63 6.14
N PHE A 445 9.51 -28.47 5.52
CA PHE A 445 8.55 -27.84 4.63
C PHE A 445 8.09 -28.80 3.51
N HIS A 446 9.04 -29.50 2.88
CA HIS A 446 8.74 -30.49 1.86
C HIS A 446 7.94 -31.67 2.42
N TYR A 447 8.23 -32.10 3.65
CA TYR A 447 7.52 -33.17 4.35
C TYR A 447 6.04 -32.81 4.56
N ILE A 448 5.78 -31.63 5.14
CA ILE A 448 4.42 -31.15 5.42
C ILE A 448 3.61 -30.98 4.14
N ALA A 449 4.18 -30.29 3.15
CA ALA A 449 3.51 -30.07 1.87
C ALA A 449 3.27 -31.35 1.03
N SER A 450 3.99 -32.44 1.32
CA SER A 450 3.87 -33.70 0.57
C SER A 450 3.00 -34.76 1.26
N LEU A 451 2.92 -34.75 2.59
CA LEU A 451 2.29 -35.81 3.37
C LEU A 451 1.02 -35.36 4.09
N PHE A 452 0.93 -34.07 4.46
CA PHE A 452 -0.11 -33.61 5.37
C PHE A 452 -1.14 -32.70 4.71
N ASP A 453 -1.21 -32.55 3.38
CA ASP A 453 -2.14 -31.60 2.68
C ASP A 453 -3.63 -31.62 3.15
N HIS A 454 -4.06 -32.59 3.97
CA HIS A 454 -5.43 -32.77 4.51
C HIS A 454 -5.56 -33.12 6.03
N VAL A 455 -4.53 -33.00 6.88
CA VAL A 455 -4.56 -33.48 8.29
C VAL A 455 -4.70 -32.35 9.32
N GLY A 456 -5.59 -32.42 10.32
CA GLY A 456 -5.84 -31.29 11.24
C GLY A 456 -4.65 -30.91 12.15
N ASP A 457 -4.64 -29.67 12.64
CA ASP A 457 -3.56 -29.11 13.49
C ASP A 457 -3.26 -29.97 14.73
N GLU A 458 -4.31 -30.49 15.40
CA GLU A 458 -4.17 -31.35 16.59
C GLU A 458 -3.46 -32.68 16.27
N ASP A 459 -3.73 -33.27 15.10
CA ASP A 459 -3.13 -34.54 14.67
C ASP A 459 -1.66 -34.39 14.24
N ILE A 460 -1.27 -33.18 13.80
CA ILE A 460 0.12 -32.86 13.42
C ILE A 460 0.95 -32.55 14.67
N GLU A 461 0.40 -31.79 15.62
CA GLU A 461 1.04 -31.53 16.92
C GLU A 461 1.27 -32.83 17.70
N ASP A 462 0.29 -33.72 17.77
CA ASP A 462 0.42 -35.06 18.40
C ASP A 462 1.52 -35.91 17.71
N LEU A 463 1.64 -35.83 16.38
CA LEU A 463 2.67 -36.56 15.62
C LEU A 463 4.08 -36.01 15.85
N PHE A 464 4.23 -34.71 16.09
CA PHE A 464 5.51 -34.08 16.43
C PHE A 464 5.87 -34.23 17.92
N GLU A 465 4.88 -34.37 18.82
CA GLU A 465 5.12 -34.77 20.21
C GLU A 465 5.59 -36.23 20.31
N ASP A 466 5.10 -37.13 19.45
CA ASP A 466 5.47 -38.55 19.45
C ASP A 466 6.75 -38.87 18.63
N CYS A 467 7.17 -38.00 17.70
CA CYS A 467 8.36 -38.23 16.85
C CYS A 467 9.54 -37.32 17.23
N GLU A 468 10.49 -37.87 18.00
CA GLU A 468 11.77 -37.23 18.27
C GLU A 468 12.71 -37.31 17.06
N LEU A 469 12.83 -36.23 16.26
CA LEU A 469 13.57 -36.27 14.99
C LEU A 469 14.94 -35.57 15.04
N ASN A 470 15.98 -36.33 15.41
CA ASN A 470 17.35 -36.14 14.91
C ASN A 470 17.56 -37.08 13.70
N MET A 471 17.14 -36.69 12.49
CA MET A 471 17.16 -37.58 11.31
C MET A 471 18.01 -37.04 10.16
N LEU A 472 18.89 -37.90 9.61
CA LEU A 472 19.56 -37.71 8.32
C LEU A 472 18.71 -38.36 7.21
N LEU A 473 18.20 -37.55 6.28
CA LEU A 473 17.28 -37.99 5.22
C LEU A 473 17.99 -38.15 3.86
N GLU A 474 17.65 -39.23 3.14
CA GLU A 474 17.94 -39.35 1.70
C GLU A 474 16.62 -39.41 0.90
N PHE A 475 16.35 -38.38 0.10
CA PHE A 475 15.17 -38.30 -0.77
C PHE A 475 15.43 -38.85 -2.17
N ARG A 476 14.51 -39.67 -2.70
CA ARG A 476 14.54 -40.09 -4.11
C ARG A 476 13.18 -40.06 -4.78
N ARG A 477 13.05 -39.18 -5.79
CA ARG A 477 11.88 -39.15 -6.67
C ARG A 477 11.92 -40.31 -7.67
N ARG A 478 10.84 -41.10 -7.74
CA ARG A 478 10.75 -42.21 -8.69
C ARG A 478 10.24 -41.76 -10.07
N PRO A 479 10.63 -42.45 -11.16
CA PRO A 479 10.24 -42.08 -12.53
C PRO A 479 8.74 -42.17 -12.83
N ASP A 480 7.97 -42.88 -12.00
CA ASP A 480 6.52 -43.04 -12.10
C ASP A 480 5.73 -41.93 -11.37
N GLY A 481 6.44 -40.98 -10.76
CA GLY A 481 5.83 -39.89 -9.99
C GLY A 481 5.48 -40.26 -8.55
N GLY A 482 5.85 -41.45 -8.09
CA GLY A 482 5.83 -41.82 -6.67
C GLY A 482 7.05 -41.29 -5.91
N PHE A 483 6.95 -41.29 -4.59
CA PHE A 483 7.98 -40.84 -3.66
C PHE A 483 8.54 -42.02 -2.88
N GLU A 484 9.84 -42.01 -2.65
CA GLU A 484 10.53 -42.96 -1.78
C GLU A 484 11.47 -42.16 -0.88
N THR A 485 11.30 -42.32 0.43
CA THR A 485 12.17 -41.76 1.46
C THR A 485 12.67 -42.88 2.35
N SER A 486 13.90 -42.75 2.81
CA SER A 486 14.51 -43.67 3.76
C SER A 486 15.10 -42.90 4.93
N PHE A 487 14.65 -43.27 6.10
CA PHE A 487 15.02 -42.79 7.42
C PHE A 487 16.03 -43.76 8.03
N SER A 488 17.05 -43.25 8.70
CA SER A 488 17.98 -44.05 9.50
C SER A 488 18.00 -43.46 10.91
N CYS A 489 17.54 -44.24 11.89
CA CYS A 489 17.58 -43.88 13.31
C CYS A 489 18.21 -45.05 14.08
N ASP A 490 19.30 -44.78 14.81
CA ASP A 490 19.99 -45.72 15.70
C ASP A 490 20.08 -47.17 15.19
N GLU A 491 20.67 -47.34 14.00
CA GLU A 491 20.93 -48.61 13.28
C GLU A 491 19.75 -49.24 12.51
N ASN A 492 18.52 -48.74 12.67
CA ASN A 492 17.35 -49.24 11.93
C ASN A 492 17.06 -48.35 10.70
N ILE A 493 16.69 -48.98 9.57
CA ILE A 493 16.34 -48.26 8.34
C ILE A 493 14.83 -48.37 8.10
N LEU A 494 14.14 -47.27 8.31
CA LEU A 494 12.72 -47.13 8.01
C LEU A 494 12.59 -46.55 6.60
N LYS A 495 11.90 -47.23 5.68
CA LYS A 495 11.68 -46.79 4.31
C LYS A 495 10.20 -46.59 4.10
N VAL A 496 9.82 -45.38 3.72
CA VAL A 496 8.45 -45.06 3.34
C VAL A 496 8.43 -44.78 1.84
N SER A 497 7.63 -45.53 1.12
CA SER A 497 7.34 -45.27 -0.29
C SER A 497 5.86 -45.06 -0.47
N CYS A 498 5.50 -43.95 -1.11
CA CYS A 498 4.12 -43.55 -1.34
C CYS A 498 3.93 -43.28 -2.84
N ASP A 499 2.90 -43.91 -3.43
CA ASP A 499 2.41 -43.57 -4.76
C ASP A 499 0.91 -43.24 -4.69
N LYS A 500 0.32 -42.86 -5.84
CA LYS A 500 -1.09 -42.46 -5.93
C LYS A 500 -2.11 -43.53 -5.50
N LYS A 501 -1.67 -44.75 -5.18
CA LYS A 501 -2.51 -45.90 -4.86
C LYS A 501 -2.04 -46.69 -3.64
N LYS A 502 -0.85 -46.42 -3.11
CA LYS A 502 -0.20 -47.27 -2.11
C LYS A 502 0.74 -46.47 -1.21
N LEU A 503 0.66 -46.70 0.09
CA LEU A 503 1.70 -46.36 1.06
C LEU A 503 2.35 -47.65 1.54
N LYS A 504 3.67 -47.68 1.52
CA LYS A 504 4.46 -48.81 1.96
C LYS A 504 5.53 -48.32 2.91
N VAL A 505 5.44 -48.78 4.15
CA VAL A 505 6.36 -48.46 5.25
C VAL A 505 7.10 -49.74 5.61
N SER A 506 8.43 -49.74 5.56
CA SER A 506 9.23 -50.89 5.96
C SER A 506 10.30 -50.48 6.96
N CYS A 507 10.35 -51.12 8.11
CA CYS A 507 11.43 -50.98 9.08
C CYS A 507 12.21 -52.30 9.10
N ASP A 508 13.43 -52.30 8.57
CA ASP A 508 14.28 -53.48 8.38
C ASP A 508 13.60 -54.65 7.62
N GLU A 509 13.41 -55.82 8.25
CA GLU A 509 12.75 -56.98 7.64
C GLU A 509 11.21 -56.91 7.68
N ASN A 510 10.65 -55.98 8.45
CA ASN A 510 9.21 -55.80 8.57
C ASN A 510 8.70 -54.80 7.53
N THR A 511 7.63 -55.16 6.82
CA THR A 511 7.05 -54.33 5.76
C THR A 511 5.54 -54.26 5.93
N LEU A 512 5.03 -53.07 6.15
CA LEU A 512 3.62 -52.70 6.07
C LEU A 512 3.34 -52.14 4.67
N GLU A 513 2.37 -52.70 3.96
CA GLU A 513 1.93 -52.20 2.65
C GLU A 513 0.43 -51.96 2.70
N VAL A 514 0.03 -50.70 2.64
CA VAL A 514 -1.36 -50.24 2.64
C VAL A 514 -1.72 -49.79 1.23
N ASN A 515 -2.75 -50.39 0.67
CA ASN A 515 -3.26 -50.04 -0.66
C ASN A 515 -4.49 -49.14 -0.49
N TYR A 516 -4.48 -47.97 -1.13
CA TYR A 516 -5.61 -47.04 -1.14
C TYR A 516 -6.19 -46.98 -2.56
N ASP A 517 -7.39 -47.51 -2.76
CA ASP A 517 -8.19 -47.21 -3.95
C ASP A 517 -9.06 -45.96 -3.66
N GLY A 518 -8.39 -44.81 -3.55
CA GLY A 518 -9.01 -43.48 -3.45
C GLY A 518 -9.56 -43.13 -2.06
N PHE A 519 -8.91 -42.18 -1.38
CA PHE A 519 -9.48 -41.49 -0.23
C PHE A 519 -10.72 -40.71 -0.70
N TYR A 520 -11.90 -41.14 -0.25
CA TYR A 520 -13.17 -40.46 -0.54
C TYR A 520 -14.09 -40.35 0.70
N SER A 521 -13.60 -40.59 1.92
CA SER A 521 -14.38 -40.39 3.15
C SER A 521 -13.54 -39.99 4.37
N GLU A 522 -14.05 -39.03 5.14
CA GLU A 522 -13.63 -38.75 6.53
C GLU A 522 -13.71 -40.06 7.35
N GLY A 523 -12.58 -40.45 7.97
CA GLY A 523 -12.44 -41.66 8.80
C GLY A 523 -11.44 -42.70 8.28
N ASP A 524 -11.03 -42.63 7.01
CA ASP A 524 -9.95 -43.49 6.48
C ASP A 524 -8.55 -42.98 6.87
N GLU A 525 -8.43 -41.70 7.24
CA GLU A 525 -7.19 -41.03 7.66
C GLU A 525 -6.75 -41.47 9.07
N GLU A 526 -7.69 -41.59 10.00
CA GLU A 526 -7.49 -42.04 11.39
C GLU A 526 -6.89 -43.46 11.44
N VAL A 527 -7.30 -44.34 10.51
CA VAL A 527 -6.79 -45.72 10.40
C VAL A 527 -5.34 -45.76 9.91
N VAL A 528 -4.97 -44.83 9.01
CA VAL A 528 -3.60 -44.70 8.50
C VAL A 528 -2.71 -44.07 9.58
N PHE A 529 -3.23 -43.06 10.27
CA PHE A 529 -2.61 -42.41 11.42
C PHE A 529 -2.28 -43.45 12.50
N ASP A 530 -3.29 -44.15 13.05
CA ASP A 530 -3.12 -45.20 14.07
C ASP A 530 -2.12 -46.30 13.66
N SER A 531 -2.14 -46.69 12.38
CA SER A 531 -1.24 -47.73 11.86
C SER A 531 0.21 -47.26 11.74
N VAL A 532 0.42 -45.97 11.49
CA VAL A 532 1.75 -45.35 11.41
C VAL A 532 2.27 -45.06 12.82
N THR A 533 1.45 -44.51 13.72
CA THR A 533 1.81 -44.22 15.12
C THR A 533 2.18 -45.49 15.88
N SER A 534 1.47 -46.61 15.66
CA SER A 534 1.82 -47.91 16.26
C SER A 534 3.17 -48.50 15.82
N LEU A 535 3.80 -47.97 14.76
CA LEU A 535 5.17 -48.32 14.37
C LEU A 535 6.24 -47.52 15.13
N PHE A 536 5.84 -46.40 15.77
CA PHE A 536 6.73 -45.47 16.47
C PHE A 536 6.71 -45.62 18.00
N ASP A 537 5.79 -46.40 18.57
CA ASP A 537 5.67 -46.71 20.02
C ASP A 537 6.94 -47.24 20.72
N ASP A 538 7.99 -47.60 19.97
CA ASP A 538 9.22 -48.24 20.48
C ASP A 538 10.48 -47.33 20.56
N VAL A 539 10.37 -46.00 20.36
CA VAL A 539 11.55 -45.08 20.39
C VAL A 539 11.33 -43.90 21.36
N LYS A 540 12.29 -43.63 22.26
CA LYS A 540 12.23 -42.62 23.35
C LYS A 540 13.63 -42.05 23.71
N GLU A 541 13.92 -40.76 23.55
CA GLU A 541 14.00 -39.64 24.54
C GLU A 541 14.39 -38.24 23.92
N ASP A 542 13.54 -37.23 24.23
CA ASP A 542 13.65 -35.77 24.49
C ASP A 542 14.02 -34.73 23.39
N ILE A 543 13.03 -33.89 23.00
CA ILE A 543 13.15 -32.69 22.15
C ILE A 543 12.24 -31.52 22.62
N GLU A 544 12.66 -30.73 23.62
CA GLU A 544 11.97 -29.48 24.00
C GLU A 544 12.56 -28.23 23.30
N ASP A 545 13.80 -28.29 22.80
CA ASP A 545 14.51 -27.11 22.26
C ASP A 545 14.41 -26.95 20.71
N PHE A 546 13.88 -27.94 19.97
CA PHE A 546 13.88 -27.96 18.48
C PHE A 546 12.55 -27.50 17.86
N LEU A 547 11.42 -27.74 18.54
CA LEU A 547 10.07 -27.47 18.02
C LEU A 547 9.68 -25.99 18.08
N GLU A 548 10.39 -25.18 18.86
CA GLU A 548 9.98 -23.80 19.15
C GLU A 548 10.21 -22.86 17.95
N ASP A 549 11.10 -23.17 16.99
CA ASP A 549 11.39 -22.27 15.85
C ASP A 549 10.67 -22.65 14.54
N THR A 550 10.28 -23.91 14.35
CA THR A 550 9.75 -24.39 13.06
C THR A 550 8.22 -24.31 12.95
N ALA A 551 7.49 -24.35 14.07
CA ALA A 551 6.02 -24.35 14.08
C ALA A 551 5.38 -23.09 13.44
N SER A 552 5.99 -21.92 13.59
CA SER A 552 5.42 -20.67 13.06
C SER A 552 5.39 -20.61 11.53
N VAL A 553 6.37 -21.23 10.87
CA VAL A 553 6.49 -21.20 9.40
C VAL A 553 5.62 -22.29 8.76
N VAL A 554 5.40 -23.38 9.50
CA VAL A 554 4.49 -24.47 9.14
C VAL A 554 3.03 -23.99 9.14
N CYS A 555 2.58 -23.31 10.19
CA CYS A 555 1.23 -22.72 10.25
C CYS A 555 1.02 -21.66 9.16
N ASP A 556 2.01 -20.78 8.94
CA ASP A 556 1.94 -19.73 7.91
C ASP A 556 1.78 -20.29 6.48
N PHE A 557 2.26 -21.52 6.24
CA PHE A 557 2.18 -22.17 4.93
C PHE A 557 0.97 -23.08 4.77
N TRP A 558 0.57 -23.71 5.87
CA TRP A 558 -0.65 -24.50 5.99
C TRP A 558 -1.89 -23.68 5.64
N ASP A 559 -2.02 -22.50 6.27
CA ASP A 559 -3.11 -21.56 6.01
C ASP A 559 -3.16 -21.10 4.55
N ILE A 560 -2.01 -21.04 3.88
CA ILE A 560 -1.89 -20.62 2.47
C ILE A 560 -2.32 -21.72 1.50
N PHE A 561 -2.10 -22.99 1.85
CA PHE A 561 -2.31 -24.13 0.95
C PHE A 561 -3.66 -24.82 1.14
N THR A 562 -4.15 -24.99 2.37
CA THR A 562 -5.38 -25.75 2.62
C THR A 562 -6.64 -24.90 2.44
N GLY A 563 -6.57 -23.58 2.66
CA GLY A 563 -7.73 -22.69 2.55
C GLY A 563 -8.90 -23.08 3.48
N ILE A 564 -8.65 -23.97 4.43
CA ILE A 564 -9.59 -24.49 5.42
C ILE A 564 -9.14 -23.92 6.76
N SER A 565 -10.05 -23.15 7.36
CA SER A 565 -10.02 -22.78 8.78
C SER A 565 -10.31 -23.97 9.66
#